data_AF-A0A6B3E7U7-F1
#
_entry.id   AF-A0A6B3E7U7-F1
#
_cell.length_a   1.000
_cell.length_b   1.000
_cell.length_c   1.000
_cell.angle_alpha   90.00
_cell.angle_beta   90.00
_cell.angle_gamma   90.00
#
_symmetry.space_group_name_H-M   'P 1'
#
loop_
_entity.id
_entity.type
_entity.pdbx_description
1 polymer ?
#
loop_
_entity_poly.entity_id
_entity_poly.type
_entity_poly.pdbx_seq_one_letter_code
_entity_poly.pdbx_strand_id
1 'polypeptide(L)' 'LEDELLRALGADRAEEVITAAGEERRWRSFRNQPAQLGRPRHDQLRRFLGTASGRKIRYGTLLTEALEADRVP' A
#
# COMPACT_ATOMS: atom_id res chain seq x y z
N LEU A 1 12.59 -1.41 1.57
CA LEU A 1 12.11 -0.02 1.61
C LEU A 1 10.59 0.03 1.76
N GLU A 2 9.81 -0.63 0.89
CA GLU A 2 8.34 -0.53 0.99
C GLU A 2 7.80 -1.11 2.31
N ASP A 3 8.46 -2.14 2.84
CA ASP A 3 8.14 -2.76 4.13
C ASP A 3 8.32 -1.77 5.30
N GLU A 4 9.42 -1.01 5.29
CA GLU A 4 9.69 0.03 6.28
C GLU A 4 8.71 1.20 6.17
N LEU A 5 8.39 1.64 4.95
CA LEU A 5 7.42 2.70 4.71
C LEU A 5 6.01 2.29 5.16
N LEU A 6 5.59 1.06 4.88
CA LEU A 6 4.31 0.52 5.32
C LEU A 6 4.23 0.38 6.85
N ARG A 7 5.32 -0.01 7.52
CA ARG A 7 5.38 -0.03 8.99
C ARG A 7 5.27 1.36 9.60
N ALA A 8 5.93 2.35 9.00
CA ALA A 8 5.93 3.71 9.50
C ALA A 8 4.57 4.41 9.30
N LEU A 9 3.93 4.19 8.16
CA LEU A 9 2.66 4.83 7.79
C LEU A 9 1.45 4.11 8.38
N GLY A 10 1.55 2.79 8.57
CA GLY A 10 0.42 1.95 8.97
C GLY A 10 -0.46 1.53 7.78
N ALA A 11 -1.23 0.46 7.98
CA ALA A 11 -2.00 -0.16 6.92
C ALA A 11 -3.17 0.72 6.43
N ASP A 12 -3.86 1.40 7.33
CA ASP A 12 -5.06 2.19 6.98
C ASP A 12 -4.69 3.38 6.08
N ARG A 13 -3.68 4.16 6.47
CA ARG A 13 -3.16 5.28 5.68
C ARG A 13 -2.55 4.81 4.35
N ALA A 14 -1.88 3.65 4.32
CA ALA A 14 -1.41 3.07 3.07
C ALA A 14 -2.57 2.70 2.11
N GLU A 15 -3.73 2.29 2.62
CA GLU A 15 -4.92 2.05 1.80
C GLU A 15 -5.55 3.34 1.26
N GLU A 16 -5.48 4.44 2.03
CA GLU A 16 -5.88 5.76 1.57
C GLU A 16 -5.01 6.22 0.41
N VAL A 17 -3.68 6.01 0.48
CA VAL A 17 -2.76 6.28 -0.64
C VAL A 17 -3.15 5.47 -1.87
N ILE A 18 -3.50 4.19 -1.72
CA ILE A 18 -3.98 3.35 -2.83
C ILE A 18 -5.29 3.90 -3.45
N THR A 19 -6.18 4.39 -2.59
CA THR A 19 -7.46 4.98 -3.01
C THR A 19 -7.24 6.30 -3.76
N ALA A 20 -6.42 7.20 -3.22
CA ALA A 20 -6.02 8.45 -3.87
C ALA A 20 -5.30 8.20 -5.20
N ALA A 21 -4.55 7.09 -5.29
CA ALA A 21 -3.88 6.65 -6.51
C ALA A 21 -4.82 6.04 -7.56
N GLY A 22 -6.14 6.01 -7.32
CA GLY A 22 -7.16 5.50 -8.23
C GLY A 22 -7.22 3.97 -8.33
N GLU A 23 -6.61 3.25 -7.38
CA GLU A 23 -6.44 1.79 -7.46
C GLU A 23 -7.34 0.99 -6.51
N GLU A 24 -8.31 1.63 -5.86
CA GLU A 24 -9.18 1.01 -4.86
C GLU A 24 -9.86 -0.26 -5.38
N ARG A 25 -10.39 -0.24 -6.61
CA ARG A 25 -11.02 -1.43 -7.22
C ARG A 25 -10.04 -2.58 -7.37
N ARG A 26 -8.82 -2.30 -7.85
CA ARG A 26 -7.76 -3.32 -8.02
C ARG A 26 -7.35 -3.90 -6.66
N TRP A 27 -7.23 -3.03 -5.66
CA TRP A 27 -6.92 -3.43 -4.30
C TRP A 27 -8.03 -4.30 -3.68
N ARG A 28 -9.30 -3.91 -3.82
CA ARG A 28 -10.43 -4.72 -3.36
C ARG A 28 -10.46 -6.09 -4.03
N SER A 29 -10.29 -6.15 -5.36
CA SER A 29 -10.18 -7.42 -6.08
C SER A 29 -9.02 -8.28 -5.57
N PHE A 30 -7.86 -7.68 -5.31
CA PHE A 30 -6.68 -8.37 -4.79
C PHE A 30 -6.90 -8.94 -3.38
N ARG A 31 -7.46 -8.14 -2.46
CA ARG A 31 -7.75 -8.57 -1.08
C ARG A 31 -8.72 -9.76 -1.02
N ASN A 32 -9.66 -9.83 -1.95
CA ASN A 32 -10.65 -10.90 -2.02
C ASN A 32 -10.11 -12.19 -2.69
N GLN A 33 -8.87 -12.19 -3.17
CA GLN A 33 -8.28 -13.40 -3.74
C GLN A 33 -8.06 -14.47 -2.66
N PRO A 34 -8.30 -15.77 -2.94
CA PRO A 34 -8.12 -16.84 -1.96
C PRO A 34 -6.74 -16.85 -1.29
N ALA A 35 -5.69 -16.55 -2.05
CA ALA A 35 -4.31 -16.51 -1.54
C ALA A 35 -4.02 -15.35 -0.56
N GLN A 36 -4.94 -14.38 -0.42
CA GLN A 36 -4.81 -13.26 0.51
C GLN A 36 -5.69 -13.41 1.75
N LEU A 37 -6.64 -14.36 1.76
CA LEU A 37 -7.53 -14.58 2.89
C LEU A 37 -6.73 -14.98 4.14
N GLY A 38 -7.09 -14.42 5.29
CA GLY A 38 -6.42 -14.67 6.58
C GLY A 38 -5.04 -14.02 6.73
N ARG A 39 -4.48 -13.38 5.69
CA ARG A 39 -3.19 -12.67 5.79
C ARG A 39 -3.38 -11.31 6.47
N PRO A 40 -2.42 -10.86 7.31
CA PRO A 40 -2.45 -9.51 7.86
C PRO A 40 -2.51 -8.44 6.77
N ARG A 41 -3.18 -7.32 7.03
CA ARG A 41 -3.39 -6.28 6.02
C ARG A 41 -2.07 -5.71 5.48
N HIS A 42 -1.08 -5.55 6.36
CA HIS A 42 0.27 -5.16 6.00
C HIS A 42 0.93 -6.10 4.96
N ASP A 43 0.76 -7.42 5.13
CA ASP A 43 1.31 -8.41 4.19
C ASP A 43 0.57 -8.45 2.85
N GLN A 44 -0.74 -8.17 2.87
CA GLN A 44 -1.52 -8.02 1.65
C GLN A 44 -1.06 -6.77 0.87
N LEU A 45 -0.84 -5.65 1.56
CA LEU A 45 -0.33 -4.40 0.98
C LEU A 45 1.05 -4.63 0.36
N ARG A 46 2.00 -5.17 1.13
CA ARG A 46 3.35 -5.49 0.64
C ARG A 46 3.32 -6.38 -0.60
N ARG A 47 2.43 -7.37 -0.63
CA ARG A 47 2.28 -8.24 -1.81
C ARG A 47 1.68 -7.49 -2.99
N PHE A 48 0.66 -6.67 -2.77
CA PHE A 48 -0.02 -5.86 -3.79
C PHE A 48 0.93 -4.89 -4.49
N LEU A 49 1.80 -4.20 -3.74
CA LEU A 49 2.82 -3.29 -4.28
C LEU A 49 3.81 -4.02 -5.20
N GLY A 50 4.01 -5.33 -5.00
CA GLY A 50 4.86 -6.17 -5.84
C GLY A 50 4.16 -6.90 -6.99
N THR A 51 2.92 -6.57 -7.35
CA THR A 51 2.15 -7.33 -8.37
C THR A 51 2.49 -6.98 -9.82
N ALA A 52 3.11 -5.84 -10.09
CA ALA A 52 3.44 -5.41 -11.45
C ALA A 52 4.77 -4.66 -11.49
N SER A 53 5.45 -4.73 -12.64
CA SER A 53 6.61 -3.87 -12.91
C SER A 53 6.22 -2.40 -12.73
N GLY A 54 7.11 -1.61 -12.13
CA GLY A 54 6.91 -0.19 -11.87
C GLY A 54 6.05 0.18 -10.64
N ARG A 55 5.18 -0.71 -10.13
CA ARG A 55 4.36 -0.40 -8.93
C ARG A 55 5.21 -0.08 -7.71
N LYS A 56 6.30 -0.83 -7.51
CA LYS A 56 7.24 -0.62 -6.40
C LYS A 56 7.83 0.79 -6.40
N ILE A 57 8.26 1.26 -7.58
CA ILE A 57 8.81 2.61 -7.74
C ILE A 57 7.71 3.65 -7.48
N ARG A 58 6.55 3.51 -8.14
CA ARG A 58 5.42 4.43 -7.97
C ARG A 58 5.00 4.56 -6.50
N TYR A 59 4.79 3.44 -5.82
CA TYR A 59 4.33 3.45 -4.44
C TYR A 59 5.44 3.77 -3.43
N GLY A 60 6.71 3.56 -3.77
CA GLY A 60 7.82 4.10 -2.98
C GLY A 60 7.74 5.62 -2.84
N THR A 61 7.48 6.32 -3.95
CA THR A 61 7.28 7.78 -3.96
C THR A 61 6.01 8.17 -3.19
N LEU A 62 4.85 7.61 -3.54
CA LEU A 62 3.57 7.99 -2.91
C LEU A 62 3.52 7.74 -1.40
N LEU A 63 4.13 6.64 -0.93
CA LEU A 63 4.19 6.35 0.51
C LEU A 63 5.15 7.28 1.25
N THR A 64 6.22 7.71 0.58
CA THR A 64 7.16 8.70 1.16
C THR A 64 6.48 10.06 1.30
N GLU A 65 5.78 10.52 0.26
CA GLU A 65 5.02 11.77 0.28
C GLU A 65 3.96 11.77 1.40
N ALA A 66 3.23 10.65 1.56
CA ALA A 66 2.26 10.51 2.63
C ALA A 66 2.89 10.56 4.04
N LEU A 67 4.07 9.95 4.21
CA LEU A 67 4.82 10.00 5.48
C LEU A 67 5.32 11.40 5.80
N GLU A 68 5.72 12.19 4.80
CA GLU A 68 6.12 13.58 5.00
C GLU A 68 4.92 14.45 5.39
N ALA A 69 3.76 14.26 4.75
CA ALA A 69 2.54 14.96 5.10
C ALA A 69 2.09 14.71 6.55
N ASP A 70 2.24 13.47 7.06
CA ASP A 70 1.89 13.14 8.46
C ASP A 70 2.85 13.75 9.49
N ARG A 71 4.04 14.21 9.08
CA ARG A 71 5.03 14.85 9.97
C ARG A 71 4.88 16.36 10.06
N VAL A 72 4.01 16.96 9.25
CA VAL A 72 3.73 18.40 9.26
C VAL A 72 2.38 18.62 9.95
N PRO A 73 2.34 19.21 11.16
CA PRO A 73 1.10 19.54 11.87
C PRO A 73 0.24 20.60 11.18
#